data_AF-C9Z916-F1
#
_entry.id   AF-C9Z916-F1
#
_cell.length_a   1.000
_cell.length_b   1.000
_cell.length_c   1.000
_cell.angle_alpha   90.00
_cell.angle_beta   90.00
_cell.angle_gamma   90.00
#
_symmetry.space_group_name_H-M   'P 1'
#
loop_
_entity.id
_entity.type
_entity.pdbx_description
1 polymer ?
#
loop_
_entity_poly.entity_id
_entity_poly.type
_entity_poly.pdbx_seq_one_letter_code
_entity_poly.pdbx_strand_id
1 'polypeptide(L)'
;MATGPEHYDQAEKLLEESATALHPSDAARIIAEAQAHATLALAAATAMSAPVEGSEAGMGSPEFAAWYEIAGVKPESKGGERR
;
A
#
# COMPACT_ATOMS: atom_id res chain seq x y z
N MET A 1 -12.08 -0.81 9.14
CA MET A 1 -10.68 -0.42 9.38
C MET A 1 -9.98 -0.57 8.05
N ALA A 2 -9.37 0.49 7.51
CA ALA A 2 -8.62 0.40 6.26
C ALA A 2 -7.38 -0.47 6.46
N THR A 3 -7.07 -1.35 5.50
CA THR A 3 -5.82 -2.11 5.48
C THR A 3 -4.76 -1.30 4.71
N GLY A 4 -3.48 -1.63 4.82
CA GLY A 4 -2.41 -0.85 4.17
C GLY A 4 -2.63 -0.48 2.69
N PRO A 5 -3.20 -1.39 1.86
CA PRO A 5 -3.51 -1.10 0.46
C PRO A 5 -4.47 0.08 0.24
N GLU A 6 -5.56 0.19 0.99
CA GLU A 6 -6.53 1.29 0.79
C GLU A 6 -5.92 2.66 1.11
N HIS A 7 -4.97 2.70 2.06
CA HIS A 7 -4.20 3.90 2.32
C HIS A 7 -3.25 4.23 1.15
N TYR A 8 -2.67 3.24 0.50
CA TYR A 8 -1.81 3.45 -0.68
C TYR A 8 -2.61 4.01 -1.87
N ASP A 9 -3.73 3.39 -2.22
CA ASP A 9 -4.62 3.86 -3.30
C ASP A 9 -5.11 5.30 -3.07
N GLN A 10 -5.49 5.62 -1.83
CA GLN A 10 -5.90 6.99 -1.50
C GLN A 10 -4.74 7.99 -1.63
N ALA A 11 -3.51 7.60 -1.30
CA ALA A 11 -2.34 8.47 -1.49
C ALA A 11 -2.09 8.79 -2.98
N GLU A 12 -2.25 7.81 -3.87
CA GLU A 12 -2.09 8.02 -5.31
C GLU A 12 -3.18 8.95 -5.87
N LYS A 13 -4.44 8.73 -5.50
CA LYS A 13 -5.57 9.60 -5.89
C LYS A 13 -5.37 11.05 -5.43
N LEU A 14 -4.90 11.25 -4.20
CA LEU A 14 -4.61 12.59 -3.68
C LEU A 14 -3.43 13.24 -4.44
N LEU A 15 -2.40 12.49 -4.82
CA LEU A 15 -1.32 13.03 -5.64
C LEU A 15 -1.83 13.48 -7.02
N GLU A 16 -2.68 12.68 -7.67
CA GLU A 16 -3.33 13.07 -8.94
C GLU A 16 -4.20 14.33 -8.77
N GLU A 17 -4.98 14.41 -7.69
CA GLU A 17 -5.80 15.58 -7.37
C GLU A 17 -4.92 16.84 -7.18
N SER A 18 -3.80 16.70 -6.46
CA SER A 18 -2.86 17.80 -6.20
C SER A 18 -2.27 18.40 -7.49
N ALA A 19 -2.11 17.58 -8.53
CA ALA A 19 -1.61 18.03 -9.83
C ALA A 19 -2.58 18.97 -10.57
N THR A 20 -3.87 18.92 -10.21
CA THR A 20 -4.92 19.75 -10.81
C THR A 20 -5.35 20.92 -9.92
N ALA A 21 -4.74 21.08 -8.75
CA ALA A 21 -5.11 22.12 -7.80
C ALA A 21 -4.82 23.54 -8.34
N LEU A 22 -5.80 24.43 -8.23
CA LEU A 22 -5.71 25.81 -8.72
C LEU A 22 -4.81 26.71 -7.86
N HIS A 23 -4.67 26.38 -6.57
CA HIS A 23 -3.89 27.16 -5.63
C HIS A 23 -2.75 26.33 -5.03
N PRO A 24 -1.52 26.89 -4.92
CA PRO A 24 -0.39 26.19 -4.32
C PRO A 24 -0.62 25.75 -2.88
N SER A 25 -1.43 26.48 -2.11
CA SER A 25 -1.80 26.12 -0.74
C SER A 25 -2.68 24.86 -0.69
N ASP A 26 -3.57 24.69 -1.66
CA ASP A 26 -4.42 23.51 -1.76
C ASP A 26 -3.61 22.29 -2.20
N ALA A 27 -2.72 22.47 -3.20
CA ALA A 27 -1.77 21.44 -3.60
C ALA A 27 -0.92 20.97 -2.41
N ALA A 28 -0.38 21.89 -1.62
CA ALA A 28 0.44 21.56 -0.45
C ALA A 28 -0.37 20.80 0.62
N ARG A 29 -1.63 21.19 0.87
CA ARG A 29 -2.52 20.48 1.80
C ARG A 29 -2.81 19.06 1.33
N ILE A 30 -3.14 18.88 0.05
CA ILE A 30 -3.46 17.58 -0.55
C ILE A 30 -2.22 16.67 -0.54
N ILE A 31 -1.04 17.21 -0.84
CA ILE A 31 0.24 16.48 -0.75
C ILE A 31 0.51 16.01 0.69
N ALA A 32 0.26 16.85 1.69
CA ALA A 32 0.43 16.47 3.09
C ALA A 32 -0.50 15.32 3.50
N GLU A 33 -1.74 15.33 2.99
CA GLU A 33 -2.70 14.24 3.20
C GLU A 33 -2.26 12.94 2.51
N ALA A 34 -1.79 13.02 1.27
CA ALA A 34 -1.22 11.88 0.54
C ALA A 34 -0.03 11.26 1.28
N GLN A 35 0.85 12.09 1.85
CA GLN A 35 2.00 11.63 2.64
C GLN A 35 1.57 10.89 3.93
N ALA A 36 0.51 11.35 4.60
CA ALA A 36 -0.04 10.66 5.77
C ALA A 36 -0.57 9.28 5.39
N HIS A 37 -1.31 9.19 4.29
CA HIS A 37 -1.81 7.93 3.73
C HIS A 37 -0.68 6.97 3.35
N ALA A 38 0.35 7.44 2.62
CA ALA A 38 1.51 6.62 2.28
C ALA A 38 2.26 6.09 3.52
N THR A 39 2.36 6.90 4.58
CA THR A 39 2.98 6.48 5.84
C THR A 39 2.17 5.41 6.55
N LEU A 40 0.83 5.54 6.58
CA LEU A 40 -0.06 4.53 7.16
C LEU A 40 0.01 3.21 6.36
N ALA A 41 0.07 3.30 5.03
CA ALA A 41 0.27 2.14 4.17
C ALA A 41 1.61 1.44 4.47
N LEU A 42 2.70 2.19 4.61
CA LEU A 42 4.01 1.66 4.99
C LEU A 42 4.00 1.02 6.38
N ALA A 43 3.36 1.67 7.36
CA ALA A 43 3.23 1.14 8.71
C ALA A 43 2.45 -0.18 8.72
N ALA A 44 1.36 -0.27 7.95
CA ALA A 44 0.59 -1.50 7.79
C ALA A 44 1.41 -2.60 7.10
N ALA A 45 2.14 -2.29 6.03
CA ALA A 45 3.02 -3.24 5.35
C ALA A 45 4.11 -3.78 6.30
N THR A 46 4.69 -2.88 7.11
CA THR A 46 5.72 -3.23 8.10
C THR A 46 5.13 -4.09 9.22
N ALA A 47 3.97 -3.73 9.74
CA ALA A 47 3.27 -4.50 10.78
C ALA A 47 2.88 -5.90 10.29
N MET A 48 2.45 -6.02 9.03
CA MET A 48 2.12 -7.31 8.38
C MET A 48 3.37 -8.15 8.06
N SER A 49 4.55 -7.54 7.98
CA SER A 49 5.81 -8.24 7.73
C SER A 49 6.55 -8.64 9.01
N ALA A 50 6.08 -8.20 10.18
CA ALA A 50 6.69 -8.54 11.46
C ALA A 50 6.33 -9.98 11.88
N PRO A 51 7.31 -10.84 12.22
CA PRO A 51 7.00 -12.15 12.79
C PRO A 51 6.28 -11.96 14.14
N VAL A 52 5.08 -12.52 14.25
CA VAL A 52 4.40 -12.70 15.55
C VAL A 52 5.11 -13.86 16.25
N GLU A 53 5.34 -13.77 17.57
CA GLU A 53 6.02 -14.81 18.35
C GLU A 53 5.33 -16.19 18.11
N GLY A 54 6.03 -17.11 17.44
CA GLY A 54 5.49 -18.41 17.01
C GLY A 54 5.01 -18.52 15.54
N SER A 55 5.19 -17.48 14.71
CA SER A 55 4.89 -17.49 13.27
C SER A 55 6.14 -17.20 12.42
N GLU A 56 6.26 -17.83 11.25
CA GLU A 56 7.29 -17.47 10.27
C GLU A 56 7.07 -16.04 9.78
N ALA A 57 8.15 -15.26 9.60
CA ALA A 57 8.07 -13.90 9.10
C ALA A 57 7.51 -13.90 7.66
N GLY A 58 6.32 -13.33 7.47
CA GLY A 58 5.70 -13.21 6.15
C GLY A 58 4.25 -12.75 6.22
N MET A 59 3.87 -11.86 5.31
CA MET A 59 2.50 -11.40 5.13
C MET A 59 1.56 -12.57 4.81
N GLY A 60 0.44 -12.68 5.52
CA GLY A 60 -0.58 -13.71 5.26
C GLY A 60 -1.10 -13.67 3.82
N SER A 61 -1.50 -14.82 3.26
CA SER A 61 -1.94 -14.92 1.86
C SER A 61 -3.10 -13.99 1.46
N PRO A 62 -4.13 -13.74 2.31
CA PRO A 62 -5.21 -12.79 1.98
C PRO A 62 -4.72 -11.34 1.89
N GLU A 63 -3.89 -10.92 2.83
CA GLU A 63 -3.31 -9.58 2.87
C GLU A 63 -2.37 -9.36 1.69
N PHE A 64 -1.58 -10.39 1.33
CA PHE A 64 -0.73 -10.38 0.15
C PHE A 64 -1.52 -10.19 -1.14
N ALA A 65 -2.70 -10.81 -1.27
CA ALA A 65 -3.58 -10.64 -2.42
C ALA A 65 -4.14 -9.21 -2.53
N ALA A 66 -4.51 -8.58 -1.41
CA ALA A 66 -5.02 -7.21 -1.38
C ALA A 66 -3.96 -6.18 -1.81
N TRP A 67 -2.70 -6.37 -1.40
CA TRP A 67 -1.58 -5.55 -1.88
C TRP A 67 -1.37 -5.70 -3.39
N TYR A 68 -1.51 -6.92 -3.91
CA TYR A 68 -1.37 -7.21 -5.33
C TYR A 68 -2.46 -6.58 -6.19
N GLU A 69 -3.71 -6.59 -5.72
CA GLU A 69 -4.83 -5.98 -6.41
C GLU A 69 -4.64 -4.46 -6.57
N ILE A 70 -4.14 -3.80 -5.53
CA ILE A 70 -3.99 -2.34 -5.53
C ILE A 70 -2.68 -1.88 -6.17
N ALA A 71 -1.56 -2.57 -5.95
CA ALA A 71 -0.27 -2.19 -6.53
C ALA A 71 -0.13 -2.50 -8.04
N GLY A 72 -1.09 -3.25 -8.64
CA GLY A 72 -1.14 -3.54 -10.08
C GLY A 72 -0.03 -4.45 -10.61
N VAL A 73 0.87 -4.94 -9.76
CA VAL A 73 1.89 -5.92 -10.14
C VAL A 73 1.22 -7.29 -10.18
N LYS A 74 1.49 -8.17 -11.15
CA LYS A 74 0.97 -9.56 -11.14
C LYS A 74 2.10 -10.49 -10.67
N PRO A 75 1.88 -11.46 -9.77
CA PRO A 75 2.97 -12.32 -9.36
C PRO A 75 3.31 -13.19 -10.56
N GLU A 76 4.58 -13.19 -10.99
CA GLU A 76 5.02 -14.21 -11.92
C GLU A 76 4.78 -15.56 -11.24
N SER A 77 3.87 -16.35 -11.80
CA SER A 77 3.67 -17.74 -11.41
C SER A 77 5.00 -18.45 -11.66
N LYS A 78 5.81 -18.64 -10.61
CA LYS A 78 6.89 -19.62 -10.61
C LYS A 78 6.23 -20.99 -10.68
N GLY A 79 5.91 -21.40 -11.91
CA GLY A 79 5.44 -22.72 -12.24
C GLY A 79 6.41 -23.76 -11.69
N GLY A 80 5.85 -24.79 -11.06
CA GLY A 80 6.60 -25.83 -10.41
C GLY A 80 7.53 -26.58 -11.37
N GLU A 81 8.72 -26.90 -10.88
CA GLU A 81 9.46 -28.06 -11.36
C GLU A 81 9.45 -29.12 -10.26
N ARG A 82 8.63 -30.14 -10.52
CA ARG A 82 8.72 -31.46 -9.90
C ARG A 82 10.13 -32.01 -10.11
N ARG A 83 10.80 -32.45 -9.05
CA ARG A 83 11.68 -33.62 -9.05
C ARG A 83 11.56 -34.36 -7.74
#